data_AF-A0AAU1NEA9-F1
#
_entry.id   AF-A0AAU1NEA9-F1
#
_cell.length_a   1.000
_cell.length_b   1.000
_cell.length_c   1.000
_cell.angle_alpha   90.00
_cell.angle_beta   90.00
_cell.angle_gamma   90.00
#
_symmetry.space_group_name_H-M   'P 1'
#
loop_
_entity.id
_entity.type
_entity.pdbx_description
1 polymer ?
#
loop_
_entity_poly.entity_id
_entity_poly.type
_entity_poly.pdbx_seq_one_letter_code
_entity_poly.pdbx_strand_id
1 'polypeptide(L)'
;MNAQARREREVRAVLEAAQGPLPPEIHAEAVRRGGRILRRRRVLRRLMWLALCLAMTVFFVWALLARPWVEPPSGTTPPLTGW
;
A
#
# COMPACT_ATOMS: atom_id res chain seq x y z
N MET A 1 35.74 26.45 -10.86
CA MET A 1 35.83 25.03 -10.45
C MET A 1 34.73 24.76 -9.44
N ASN A 2 33.74 23.94 -9.80
CA ASN A 2 32.49 23.81 -9.05
C ASN A 2 32.72 23.04 -7.74
N ALA A 3 32.37 23.63 -6.60
CA ALA A 3 32.54 23.04 -5.27
C ALA A 3 31.89 21.64 -5.15
N GLN A 4 30.81 21.43 -5.91
CA GLN A 4 30.13 20.14 -6.02
C GLN A 4 31.01 19.03 -6.61
N ALA A 5 31.80 19.34 -7.65
CA ALA A 5 32.71 18.39 -8.28
C ALA A 5 33.89 18.03 -7.37
N ARG A 6 34.34 18.96 -6.52
CA ARG A 6 35.38 18.67 -5.51
C ARG A 6 34.85 17.74 -4.43
N ARG A 7 33.62 18.00 -3.96
CA ARG A 7 32.95 17.19 -2.95
C ARG A 7 32.67 15.77 -3.46
N GLU A 8 32.25 15.61 -4.71
CA GLU A 8 32.09 14.29 -5.34
C GLU A 8 33.40 13.52 -5.39
N ARG A 9 34.51 14.16 -5.75
CA ARG A 9 35.84 13.51 -5.80
C ARG A 9 36.31 13.09 -4.42
N GLU A 10 36.13 13.93 -3.41
CA GLU A 10 36.47 13.61 -2.01
C GLU A 10 35.64 12.42 -1.50
N VAL A 11 34.31 12.42 -1.74
CA VAL A 11 33.44 11.30 -1.36
C VAL A 11 33.85 10.01 -2.06
N ARG A 12 34.18 10.08 -3.35
CA ARG A 12 34.59 8.91 -4.13
C ARG A 12 35.93 8.35 -3.64
N ALA A 13 36.89 9.21 -3.33
CA ALA A 13 38.17 8.81 -2.75
C ALA A 13 38.00 8.11 -1.39
N VAL A 14 37.10 8.60 -0.53
CA VAL A 14 36.81 7.97 0.76
C VAL A 14 36.11 6.61 0.58
N LEU A 15 35.15 6.51 -0.33
CA LEU A 15 34.44 5.25 -0.61
C LEU A 15 35.36 4.19 -1.23
N GLU A 16 36.28 4.61 -2.09
CA GLU A 16 37.25 3.72 -2.76
C GLU A 16 38.33 3.25 -1.78
N ALA A 17 38.76 4.13 -0.86
CA ALA A 17 39.64 3.76 0.25
C ALA A 17 38.97 2.85 1.29
N ALA A 18 37.64 2.92 1.44
CA ALA A 18 36.88 2.15 2.43
C ALA A 18 36.45 0.75 1.95
N GLN A 19 36.81 0.33 0.73
CA GLN A 19 36.45 -1.00 0.19
C GLN A 19 37.30 -2.15 0.75
N GLY A 20 37.62 -2.11 2.04
CA GLY A 20 38.21 -3.26 2.72
C GLY A 20 37.25 -4.46 2.70
N PRO A 21 37.75 -5.71 2.62
CA PRO A 21 36.91 -6.89 2.65
C PRO A 21 36.06 -6.90 3.92
N LEU A 22 34.75 -6.74 3.75
CA LEU A 22 33.79 -6.73 4.85
C LEU A 22 33.70 -8.14 5.46
N PRO A 23 33.69 -8.28 6.79
CA PRO A 23 33.53 -9.58 7.43
C PRO A 23 32.19 -10.22 6.99
N PRO A 24 32.20 -11.49 6.54
CA PRO A 24 31.03 -12.16 5.96
C PRO A 24 29.84 -12.24 6.94
N GLU A 25 30.13 -12.19 8.23
CA GLU A 25 29.16 -12.30 9.32
C GLU A 25 28.23 -11.07 9.39
N ILE A 26 28.74 -9.89 9.03
CA ILE A 26 27.97 -8.64 9.02
C ILE A 26 26.83 -8.70 7.97
N HIS A 27 27.11 -9.33 6.83
CA HIS A 27 26.13 -9.46 5.74
C HIS A 27 24.97 -10.39 6.14
N ALA A 28 25.27 -11.49 6.83
CA ALA A 28 24.28 -12.42 7.34
C ALA A 28 23.39 -11.77 8.41
N GLU A 29 23.98 -11.05 9.38
CA GLU A 29 23.26 -10.33 10.43
C GLU A 29 22.32 -9.24 9.85
N ALA A 30 22.80 -8.49 8.86
CA ALA A 30 22.05 -7.44 8.17
C ALA A 30 20.86 -8.01 7.37
N VAL A 31 21.05 -9.14 6.68
CA VAL A 31 19.97 -9.86 5.98
C VAL A 31 18.95 -10.43 6.98
N ARG A 32 19.42 -10.94 8.13
CA ARG A 32 18.56 -11.46 9.21
C ARG A 32 17.71 -10.35 9.85
N ARG A 33 18.25 -9.13 9.99
CA ARG A 33 17.50 -7.94 10.44
C ARG A 33 16.59 -7.36 9.35
N GLY A 34 17.06 -7.27 8.11
CA GLY A 34 16.34 -6.68 6.97
C GLY A 34 15.16 -7.53 6.47
N GLY A 35 15.22 -8.86 6.64
CA GLY A 35 14.15 -9.78 6.22
C GLY A 35 12.79 -9.49 6.89
N ARG A 36 12.79 -8.96 8.11
CA ARG A 36 11.55 -8.57 8.83
C ARG A 36 10.84 -7.39 8.16
N ILE A 37 11.60 -6.41 7.64
CA ILE A 37 11.05 -5.22 6.97
C ILE A 37 10.49 -5.59 5.59
N LEU A 38 11.17 -6.45 4.83
CA LEU A 38 10.67 -6.95 3.54
C LEU A 38 9.43 -7.83 3.70
N ARG A 39 9.40 -8.72 4.70
CA ARG A 39 8.22 -9.54 5.01
C ARG A 39 7.04 -8.66 5.43
N ARG A 40 7.27 -7.64 6.26
CA ARG A 40 6.21 -6.68 6.64
C ARG A 40 5.60 -6.00 5.42
N ARG A 41 6.39 -5.54 4.44
CA ARG A 41 5.85 -4.91 3.23
C ARG A 41 4.95 -5.85 2.41
N ARG A 42 5.35 -7.13 2.26
CA ARG A 42 4.52 -8.12 1.57
C ARG A 42 3.23 -8.43 2.34
N VAL A 43 3.33 -8.60 3.66
CA VAL A 43 2.17 -8.85 4.53
C VAL A 43 1.23 -7.66 4.56
N LEU A 44 1.73 -6.43 4.72
CA LEU A 44 0.92 -5.21 4.66
C LEU A 44 0.21 -5.09 3.33
N ARG A 45 0.90 -5.34 2.20
CA ARG A 45 0.27 -5.28 0.88
C ARG A 45 -0.83 -6.32 0.72
N ARG A 46 -0.62 -7.55 1.20
CA ARG A 46 -1.67 -8.58 1.20
C ARG A 46 -2.84 -8.19 2.10
N LEU A 47 -2.57 -7.73 3.32
CA LEU A 47 -3.61 -7.28 4.24
C LEU A 47 -4.41 -6.10 3.67
N MET A 48 -3.73 -5.15 3.02
CA MET A 48 -4.37 -4.02 2.34
C MET A 48 -5.28 -4.50 1.21
N TRP A 49 -4.82 -5.44 0.38
CA TRP A 49 -5.65 -6.04 -0.65
C TRP A 49 -6.85 -6.80 -0.08
N LEU A 50 -6.65 -7.60 0.97
CA LEU A 50 -7.73 -8.32 1.65
C LEU A 50 -8.76 -7.36 2.26
N ALA A 51 -8.29 -6.29 2.92
CA ALA A 51 -9.16 -5.26 3.48
C ALA A 51 -9.94 -4.53 2.38
N LEU A 52 -9.30 -4.22 1.24
CA LEU A 52 -9.95 -3.59 0.10
C LEU A 52 -11.02 -4.51 -0.50
N CYS A 53 -10.70 -5.79 -0.71
CA CYS A 53 -11.66 -6.78 -1.19
C CYS A 53 -12.85 -6.92 -0.23
N LEU A 54 -12.59 -7.00 1.08
CA LEU A 54 -13.62 -7.10 2.10
C LEU A 54 -14.54 -5.87 2.09
N ALA A 55 -13.96 -4.66 2.09
CA ALA A 55 -14.72 -3.41 2.01
C ALA A 55 -15.59 -3.36 0.75
N MET A 56 -15.05 -3.79 -0.39
CA MET A 56 -15.79 -3.86 -1.64
C MET A 56 -16.94 -4.86 -1.55
N THR A 57 -16.73 -6.07 -1.01
CA THR A 57 -17.81 -7.05 -0.78
C THR A 57 -18.90 -6.49 0.13
N VAL A 58 -18.54 -5.87 1.26
CA VAL A 58 -19.49 -5.24 2.19
C VAL A 58 -20.31 -4.18 1.46
N PHE A 59 -19.66 -3.33 0.66
CA PHE A 59 -20.32 -2.30 -0.12
C PHE A 59 -21.30 -2.89 -1.14
N PHE A 60 -20.90 -3.93 -1.88
CA PHE A 60 -21.78 -4.62 -2.83
C PHE A 60 -22.99 -5.27 -2.15
N VAL A 61 -22.77 -5.96 -1.03
CA VAL A 61 -23.86 -6.59 -0.26
C VAL A 61 -24.83 -5.52 0.22
N TRP A 62 -24.33 -4.42 0.79
CA TRP A 62 -25.16 -3.30 1.23
C TRP A 62 -25.94 -2.69 0.06
N ALA A 63 -25.27 -2.43 -1.08
CA ALA A 63 -25.90 -1.86 -2.26
C ALA A 63 -27.02 -2.75 -2.84
N LEU A 64 -26.84 -4.07 -2.82
CA LEU A 64 -27.84 -5.03 -3.26
C LEU A 64 -29.03 -5.12 -2.31
N LEU A 65 -28.79 -5.01 -1.00
CA LEU A 65 -29.85 -5.05 0.02
C LEU A 65 -30.66 -3.76 0.06
N ALA A 66 -29.98 -2.61 0.09
CA ALA A 66 -30.62 -1.30 0.22
C ALA A 66 -31.26 -0.84 -1.10
N ARG A 67 -30.84 -1.40 -2.25
CA ARG A 67 -31.24 -0.99 -3.60
C ARG A 67 -31.48 0.53 -3.70
N PRO A 68 -30.50 1.38 -3.34
CA PRO A 68 -30.69 2.84 -3.23
C PRO A 68 -31.07 3.51 -4.56
N TRP A 69 -30.87 2.79 -5.68
CA TRP A 69 -31.21 3.17 -7.04
C TRP A 69 -32.66 2.86 -7.41
N VAL A 70 -33.43 2.22 -6.54
CA VAL A 70 -34.87 2.02 -6.75
C VAL A 70 -35.55 3.31 -6.32
N GLU A 71 -36.09 4.03 -7.32
CA GLU A 71 -37.00 5.14 -7.09
C GLU A 71 -38.12 4.66 -6.14
N PRO A 72 -38.33 5.31 -4.98
CA PRO A 72 -39.48 5.00 -4.15
C PRO A 72 -40.73 5.11 -5.04
N PRO A 73 -41.68 4.16 -4.99
CA PRO A 73 -42.88 4.24 -5.81
C PRO A 73 -43.51 5.61 -5.57
N SER A 74 -43.50 6.43 -6.62
CA SER A 74 -43.98 7.80 -6.58
C SER A 74 -45.42 7.72 -6.15
N GLY A 75 -45.73 8.27 -4.97
CA GLY A 75 -47.06 8.30 -4.38
C GLY A 75 -48.06 9.18 -5.14
N THR A 76 -47.91 9.28 -6.46
CA THR A 76 -48.76 10.05 -7.38
C THR A 76 -49.78 9.18 -8.10
N THR A 77 -50.02 7.96 -7.61
CA THR A 77 -51.30 7.30 -7.90
C THR A 77 -52.25 7.69 -6.77
N PRO A 78 -53.17 8.65 -6.95
CA PRO A 78 -54.25 8.83 -5.99
C PRO A 78 -54.93 7.47 -5.81
N PRO A 79 -55.30 7.08 -4.57
CA PRO A 79 -55.95 5.80 -4.36
C PRO A 79 -57.16 5.73 -5.29
N LEU A 80 -57.18 4.73 -6.17
CA LEU A 80 -58.37 4.36 -6.92
C LEU A 80 -59.39 3.84 -5.90
N THR A 81 -60.09 4.74 -5.22
CA THR A 81 -61.30 4.43 -4.46
C THR A 81 -62.41 4.16 -5.47
N GLY A 82 -62.28 3.01 -6.14
CA GLY A 82 -63.28 2.46 -7.04
C GLY A 82 -64.19 1.50 -6.28
N TRP A 83 -64.96 2.04 -5.34
CA TRP A 83 -66.19 1.48 -4.77
C TRP A 83 -67.07 2.65 -4.33
#